data_AF-A0A7J9YR54-F1
#
_entry.id   AF-A0A7J9YR54-F1
#
_cell.length_a   1.000
_cell.length_b   1.000
_cell.length_c   1.000
_cell.angle_alpha   90.00
_cell.angle_beta   90.00
_cell.angle_gamma   90.00
#
_symmetry.space_group_name_H-M   'P 1'
#
loop_
_entity.id
_entity.type
_entity.pdbx_description
1 polymer ?
#
loop_
_entity_poly.entity_id
_entity_poly.type
_entity_poly.pdbx_seq_one_letter_code
_entity_poly.pdbx_strand_id
1 'polypeptide(L)'
;MSSGARAGARRERQADAATLEGLSEAIESGAGLPAVARAAAAALGASVALIDRSSAVLAVAASSSAEESKLLGGGDGIGALELRVADAPVGELRYRVRGAPPSPTLMRTVSTLLALELERARAPEWASDEAAGEFVRAVLERRVTDRGD
;
A
#
# COMPACT_ATOMS: atom_id res chain seq x y z
N MET A 1 -27.01 -17.60 -27.56
CA MET A 1 -25.64 -17.33 -27.06
C MET A 1 -25.57 -16.41 -25.82
N SER A 2 -26.68 -16.08 -25.13
CA SER A 2 -26.70 -15.05 -24.08
C SER A 2 -26.52 -15.53 -22.62
N SER A 3 -26.60 -16.84 -22.33
CA SER A 3 -26.60 -17.36 -20.95
C SER A 3 -25.18 -17.52 -20.37
N GLY A 4 -24.23 -18.05 -21.17
CA GLY A 4 -22.85 -18.31 -20.73
C GLY A 4 -22.05 -17.05 -20.39
N ALA A 5 -22.18 -16.00 -21.21
CA ALA A 5 -21.46 -14.74 -20.98
C ALA A 5 -21.89 -14.02 -19.69
N ARG A 6 -23.19 -14.09 -19.33
CA ARG A 6 -23.70 -13.51 -18.07
C ARG A 6 -23.22 -14.27 -16.84
N ALA A 7 -23.06 -15.59 -16.93
CA ALA A 7 -22.54 -16.41 -15.84
C ALA A 7 -21.05 -16.13 -15.57
N GLY A 8 -20.24 -15.93 -16.61
CA GLY A 8 -18.83 -15.55 -16.50
C GLY A 8 -18.64 -14.21 -15.79
N ALA A 9 -19.30 -13.15 -16.29
CA ALA A 9 -19.19 -11.81 -15.70
C ALA A 9 -19.68 -11.72 -14.24
N ARG A 10 -20.63 -12.58 -13.83
CA ARG A 10 -21.07 -12.66 -12.43
C ARG A 10 -20.00 -13.30 -11.53
N ARG A 11 -19.29 -14.32 -12.02
CA ARG A 11 -18.21 -14.98 -11.27
C ARG A 11 -17.01 -14.06 -11.09
N GLU A 12 -16.62 -13.33 -12.12
CA GLU A 12 -15.55 -12.32 -12.05
C GLU A 12 -15.88 -11.26 -10.99
N ARG A 13 -17.08 -10.67 -11.02
CA ARG A 13 -17.50 -9.70 -10.00
C ARG A 13 -17.51 -10.26 -8.56
N GLN A 14 -17.85 -11.54 -8.38
CA GLN A 14 -17.79 -12.18 -7.07
C GLN A 14 -16.35 -12.41 -6.60
N ALA A 15 -15.44 -12.77 -7.52
CA ALA A 15 -14.02 -12.90 -7.21
C ALA A 15 -13.40 -11.54 -6.84
N ASP A 16 -13.73 -10.48 -7.57
CA ASP A 16 -13.32 -9.11 -7.25
C ASP A 16 -13.83 -8.69 -5.86
N ALA A 17 -15.09 -8.98 -5.54
CA ALA A 17 -15.65 -8.67 -4.22
C ALA A 17 -14.95 -9.42 -3.08
N ALA A 18 -14.74 -10.73 -3.22
CA ALA A 18 -14.08 -11.54 -2.20
C ALA A 18 -12.62 -11.11 -1.95
N THR A 19 -11.92 -10.72 -3.02
CA THR A 19 -10.54 -10.24 -2.87
C THR A 19 -10.45 -8.84 -2.27
N LEU A 20 -11.40 -7.95 -2.56
CA LEU A 20 -11.52 -6.66 -1.88
C LEU A 20 -11.91 -6.82 -0.40
N GLU A 21 -12.75 -7.79 -0.07
CA GLU A 21 -13.09 -8.13 1.32
C GLU A 21 -11.85 -8.53 2.11
N GLY A 22 -10.99 -9.39 1.55
CA GLY A 22 -9.71 -9.75 2.17
C GLY A 22 -8.74 -8.58 2.34
N LEU A 23 -8.75 -7.60 1.43
CA LEU A 23 -7.97 -6.36 1.58
C LEU A 23 -8.54 -5.50 2.73
N SER A 24 -9.87 -5.34 2.79
CA SER A 24 -10.53 -4.60 3.87
C SER A 24 -10.24 -5.24 5.23
N GLU A 25 -10.36 -6.56 5.35
CA GLU A 25 -10.11 -7.29 6.59
C GLU A 25 -8.66 -7.12 7.08
N ALA A 26 -7.67 -7.17 6.18
CA ALA A 26 -6.27 -6.95 6.52
C ALA A 26 -6.00 -5.53 7.05
N ILE A 27 -6.71 -4.53 6.52
CA ILE A 27 -6.63 -3.13 6.94
C ILE A 27 -7.32 -2.94 8.30
N GLU A 28 -8.58 -3.37 8.41
CA GLU A 28 -9.42 -3.21 9.60
C GLU A 28 -8.83 -3.91 10.83
N SER A 29 -8.21 -5.08 10.64
CA SER A 29 -7.52 -5.81 11.70
C SER A 29 -6.18 -5.21 12.12
N GLY A 30 -5.65 -4.25 11.35
CA GLY A 30 -4.34 -3.65 11.60
C GLY A 30 -3.16 -4.62 11.37
N ALA A 31 -3.30 -5.59 10.46
CA ALA A 31 -2.31 -6.65 10.23
C ALA A 31 -0.93 -6.17 9.69
N GLY A 32 -0.82 -4.88 9.35
CA GLY A 32 0.40 -4.23 8.90
C GLY A 32 0.65 -4.33 7.39
N LEU A 33 1.60 -3.51 6.89
CA LEU A 33 1.87 -3.36 5.45
C LEU A 33 2.19 -4.67 4.73
N PRO A 34 2.94 -5.63 5.29
CA PRO A 34 3.17 -6.91 4.61
C PRO A 34 1.89 -7.71 4.35
N ALA A 35 0.93 -7.70 5.29
CA ALA A 35 -0.35 -8.39 5.12
C ALA A 35 -1.24 -7.67 4.11
N VAL A 36 -1.33 -6.34 4.22
CA VAL A 36 -2.07 -5.48 3.28
C VAL A 36 -1.52 -5.64 1.84
N ALA A 37 -0.20 -5.67 1.67
CA ALA A 37 0.43 -5.87 0.36
C ALA A 37 0.06 -7.24 -0.26
N ARG A 38 0.00 -8.31 0.55
CA ARG A 38 -0.43 -9.63 0.07
C ARG A 38 -1.90 -9.64 -0.34
N ALA A 39 -2.77 -9.00 0.42
CA ALA A 39 -4.19 -8.90 0.08
C ALA A 39 -4.40 -8.07 -1.19
N ALA A 40 -3.68 -6.95 -1.35
CA ALA A 40 -3.68 -6.15 -2.57
C ALA A 40 -3.13 -6.94 -3.79
N ALA A 41 -2.07 -7.72 -3.61
CA ALA A 41 -1.54 -8.62 -4.63
C ALA A 41 -2.59 -9.62 -5.12
N ALA A 42 -3.36 -10.18 -4.19
CA ALA A 42 -4.46 -11.09 -4.51
C ALA A 42 -5.59 -10.37 -5.27
N ALA A 43 -6.02 -9.19 -4.79
CA ALA A 43 -7.07 -8.39 -5.44
C ALA A 43 -6.70 -7.94 -6.84
N LEU A 44 -5.44 -7.53 -7.06
CA LEU A 44 -4.98 -7.08 -8.37
C LEU A 44 -4.59 -8.23 -9.31
N GLY A 45 -4.56 -9.47 -8.82
CA GLY A 45 -3.99 -10.60 -9.56
C GLY A 45 -2.54 -10.33 -9.97
N ALA A 46 -1.75 -9.69 -9.12
CA ALA A 46 -0.42 -9.17 -9.44
C ALA A 46 0.62 -9.49 -8.37
N SER A 47 1.90 -9.45 -8.72
CA SER A 47 2.98 -9.24 -7.74
C SER A 47 3.06 -7.75 -7.45
N VAL A 48 3.25 -7.34 -6.19
CA VAL A 48 3.32 -5.91 -5.81
C VAL A 48 4.46 -5.61 -4.84
N ALA A 49 5.01 -4.40 -4.93
CA ALA A 49 5.94 -3.83 -3.96
C ALA A 49 5.50 -2.42 -3.60
N LEU A 50 5.54 -2.11 -2.31
CA LEU A 50 5.26 -0.79 -1.75
C LEU A 50 6.58 -0.14 -1.36
N ILE A 51 6.84 1.01 -1.95
CA ILE A 51 8.07 1.78 -1.76
C ILE A 51 7.65 3.14 -1.21
N ASP A 52 8.31 3.62 -0.17
CA ASP A 52 8.01 4.95 0.37
C ASP A 52 8.70 6.06 -0.44
N ARG A 53 8.45 7.31 -0.05
CA ARG A 53 9.10 8.49 -0.66
C ARG A 53 10.63 8.55 -0.49
N SER A 54 11.20 7.82 0.47
CA SER A 54 12.65 7.72 0.68
C SER A 54 13.29 6.61 -0.16
N SER A 55 12.50 5.94 -1.01
CA SER A 55 12.89 4.75 -1.77
C SER A 55 13.13 3.51 -0.91
N ALA A 56 12.67 3.51 0.35
CA ALA A 56 12.68 2.33 1.20
C ALA A 56 11.56 1.38 0.78
N VAL A 57 11.90 0.10 0.61
CA VAL A 57 10.93 -0.97 0.36
C VAL A 57 10.25 -1.31 1.67
N LEU A 58 8.94 -1.02 1.77
CA LEU A 58 8.17 -1.26 2.99
C LEU A 58 7.54 -2.65 3.03
N ALA A 59 7.11 -3.16 1.86
CA ALA A 59 6.51 -4.48 1.74
C ALA A 59 6.61 -5.01 0.31
N VAL A 60 6.74 -6.32 0.17
CA VAL A 60 6.71 -7.03 -1.11
C VAL A 60 5.79 -8.24 -1.00
N ALA A 61 4.95 -8.44 -2.02
CA ALA A 61 4.16 -9.64 -2.22
C ALA A 61 4.43 -10.18 -3.63
N ALA A 62 5.45 -11.04 -3.72
CA ALA A 62 5.89 -11.69 -4.95
C ALA A 62 5.68 -13.21 -4.88
N SER A 63 5.57 -13.86 -6.04
CA SER A 63 5.39 -15.32 -6.10
C SER A 63 6.69 -16.13 -5.95
N SER A 64 7.86 -15.47 -6.03
CA SER A 64 9.18 -16.07 -5.86
C SER A 64 10.24 -15.00 -5.60
N SER A 65 11.43 -15.39 -5.16
CA SER A 65 12.56 -14.47 -4.98
C SER A 65 13.03 -13.83 -6.30
N ALA A 66 13.03 -14.60 -7.41
CA ALA A 66 13.36 -14.07 -8.73
C ALA A 66 12.35 -13.01 -9.20
N GLU A 67 11.09 -13.20 -8.83
CA GLU A 67 10.03 -12.24 -9.11
C GLU A 67 10.19 -10.96 -8.29
N GLU A 68 10.51 -11.09 -7.01
CA GLU A 68 10.83 -9.98 -6.13
C GLU A 68 11.99 -9.15 -6.68
N SER A 69 13.11 -9.80 -7.04
CA SER A 69 14.26 -9.09 -7.62
C SER A 69 13.91 -8.31 -8.90
N LYS A 70 13.05 -8.87 -9.76
CA LYS A 70 12.56 -8.17 -10.97
C LYS A 70 11.69 -6.97 -10.61
N LEU A 71 10.76 -7.16 -9.68
CA LEU A 71 9.82 -6.13 -9.25
C LEU A 71 10.55 -4.94 -8.60
N LEU A 72 11.57 -5.21 -7.78
CA LEU A 72 12.41 -4.20 -7.14
C LEU A 72 13.43 -3.57 -8.11
N GLY A 73 13.85 -4.29 -9.15
CA GLY A 73 14.67 -3.74 -10.23
C GLY A 73 13.90 -2.76 -11.13
N GLY A 74 12.57 -2.91 -11.24
CA GLY A 74 11.75 -2.13 -12.15
C GLY A 74 12.00 -2.50 -13.62
N GLY A 75 11.68 -1.58 -14.54
CA GLY A 75 11.91 -1.74 -15.98
C GLY A 75 10.76 -2.42 -16.73
N ASP A 76 11.10 -3.04 -17.86
CA ASP A 76 10.09 -3.57 -18.80
C ASP A 76 9.16 -4.61 -18.17
N GLY A 77 7.86 -4.38 -18.33
CA GLY A 77 6.81 -5.24 -17.77
C GLY A 77 6.50 -5.00 -16.29
N ILE A 78 7.17 -4.05 -15.64
CA ILE A 78 6.81 -3.58 -14.29
C ILE A 78 6.06 -2.26 -14.41
N GLY A 79 4.80 -2.26 -13.97
CA GLY A 79 4.03 -1.04 -13.80
C GLY A 79 4.46 -0.29 -12.55
N ALA A 80 4.46 1.03 -12.60
CA ALA A 80 4.71 1.90 -11.45
C ALA A 80 3.60 2.95 -11.35
N LEU A 81 3.10 3.17 -10.14
CA LEU A 81 2.07 4.15 -9.83
C LEU A 81 2.48 4.94 -8.59
N GLU A 82 2.59 6.27 -8.73
CA GLU A 82 2.74 7.15 -7.58
C GLU A 82 1.48 7.07 -6.71
N LEU A 83 1.68 6.78 -5.43
CA LEU A 83 0.63 6.76 -4.41
C LEU A 83 0.55 8.14 -3.77
N ARG A 84 -0.67 8.69 -3.71
CA ARG A 84 -0.93 10.04 -3.19
C ARG A 84 -2.12 10.03 -2.24
N VAL A 85 -2.06 10.89 -1.23
CA VAL A 85 -3.19 11.24 -0.36
C VAL A 85 -3.46 12.73 -0.53
N ALA A 86 -4.68 13.07 -0.96
CA ALA A 86 -4.97 14.37 -1.56
C ALA A 86 -3.94 14.68 -2.67
N ASP A 87 -3.14 15.74 -2.49
CA ASP A 87 -2.08 16.13 -3.43
C ASP A 87 -0.66 15.83 -2.94
N ALA A 88 -0.51 15.14 -1.82
CA ALA A 88 0.79 14.78 -1.27
C ALA A 88 1.21 13.37 -1.74
N PRO A 89 2.39 13.21 -2.35
CA PRO A 89 2.94 11.89 -2.65
C PRO A 89 3.37 11.19 -1.36
N VAL A 90 2.93 9.95 -1.17
CA VAL A 90 3.22 9.14 0.02
C VAL A 90 4.13 7.95 -0.29
N GLY A 91 4.20 7.52 -1.55
CA GLY A 91 5.07 6.43 -1.99
C GLY A 91 4.80 6.01 -3.43
N GLU A 92 5.23 4.80 -3.77
CA GLU A 92 5.09 4.18 -5.07
C GLU A 92 4.61 2.73 -4.92
N LEU A 93 3.66 2.35 -5.78
CA LEU A 93 3.28 0.97 -6.00
C LEU A 93 3.96 0.48 -7.28
N ARG A 94 4.86 -0.50 -7.15
CA ARG A 94 5.30 -1.31 -8.29
C ARG A 94 4.47 -2.56 -8.39
N TYR A 95 4.06 -2.93 -9.60
CA TYR A 95 3.25 -4.11 -9.82
C TYR A 95 3.56 -4.84 -11.12
N ARG A 96 3.38 -6.15 -11.11
CA ARG A 96 3.41 -6.99 -12.31
C ARG A 96 2.19 -7.90 -12.35
N VAL A 97 1.31 -7.65 -13.31
CA VAL A 97 0.06 -8.42 -13.48
C VAL A 97 0.38 -9.86 -13.87
N ARG A 98 -0.34 -10.82 -13.26
CA ARG A 98 -0.32 -12.24 -13.62
C ARG A 98 -1.61 -12.59 -14.35
N GLY A 99 -1.59 -12.46 -15.67
CA GLY A 99 -2.75 -12.76 -16.52
C GLY A 99 -3.49 -11.50 -17.00
N ALA A 100 -4.82 -11.50 -16.87
CA ALA A 100 -5.64 -10.38 -17.32
C ALA A 100 -5.40 -9.14 -16.42
N PRO A 101 -5.28 -7.93 -17.01
CA PRO A 101 -5.12 -6.71 -16.21
C PRO A 101 -6.37 -6.45 -15.36
N PRO A 102 -6.20 -5.96 -14.11
CA PRO A 102 -7.33 -5.56 -13.29
C PRO A 102 -8.07 -4.41 -13.95
N SER A 103 -9.37 -4.28 -13.65
CA SER A 103 -10.15 -3.16 -14.16
C SER A 103 -9.55 -1.82 -13.66
N PRO A 104 -9.65 -0.73 -14.44
CA PRO A 104 -9.14 0.57 -14.02
C PRO A 104 -9.72 1.06 -12.69
N THR A 105 -10.99 0.73 -12.42
CA THR A 105 -11.65 1.04 -11.16
C THR A 105 -11.04 0.26 -10.01
N LEU A 106 -10.83 -1.05 -10.17
CA LEU A 106 -10.21 -1.89 -9.13
C LEU A 106 -8.79 -1.42 -8.81
N MET A 107 -7.98 -1.14 -9.85
CA MET A 107 -6.63 -0.59 -9.68
C MET A 107 -6.67 0.72 -8.88
N ARG A 108 -7.56 1.66 -9.24
CA ARG A 108 -7.71 2.93 -8.54
C ARG A 108 -8.15 2.77 -7.08
N THR A 109 -9.10 1.89 -6.82
CA THR A 109 -9.58 1.63 -5.45
C THR A 109 -8.45 1.05 -4.59
N VAL A 110 -7.78 0.00 -5.06
CA VAL A 110 -6.68 -0.65 -4.33
C VAL A 110 -5.52 0.32 -4.12
N SER A 111 -5.12 1.09 -5.13
CA SER A 111 -4.05 2.07 -4.98
C SER A 111 -4.40 3.17 -3.98
N THR A 112 -5.67 3.59 -3.93
CA THR A 112 -6.14 4.59 -2.95
C THR A 112 -6.07 4.04 -1.53
N LEU A 113 -6.53 2.81 -1.30
CA LEU A 113 -6.44 2.15 0.00
C LEU A 113 -4.98 1.99 0.42
N LEU A 114 -4.10 1.53 -0.47
CA LEU A 114 -2.67 1.40 -0.19
C LEU A 114 -2.02 2.74 0.17
N ALA A 115 -2.38 3.83 -0.52
CA ALA A 115 -1.87 5.16 -0.22
C ALA A 115 -2.28 5.62 1.20
N LEU A 116 -3.55 5.43 1.56
CA LEU A 116 -4.05 5.75 2.90
C LEU A 116 -3.38 4.90 3.98
N GLU A 117 -3.13 3.63 3.71
CA GLU A 117 -2.48 2.71 4.64
C GLU A 117 -0.98 3.00 4.81
N LEU A 118 -0.30 3.44 3.75
CA LEU A 118 1.08 3.95 3.83
C LEU A 118 1.16 5.20 4.72
N GLU A 119 0.23 6.14 4.52
CA GLU A 119 0.15 7.35 5.32
C GLU A 119 -0.11 7.02 6.80
N ARG A 120 -1.07 6.12 7.06
CA ARG A 120 -1.41 5.64 8.40
C ARG A 120 -0.23 4.94 9.08
N ALA A 121 0.55 4.15 8.35
CA ALA A 121 1.73 3.47 8.89
C ALA A 121 2.83 4.43 9.34
N ARG A 122 2.94 5.61 8.71
CA ARG A 122 3.90 6.67 9.05
C ARG A 122 3.46 7.55 10.23
N ALA A 123 2.15 7.61 10.52
CA ALA A 123 1.62 8.50 11.56
C ALA A 123 2.29 8.35 12.96
N PRO A 124 2.62 7.14 13.45
CA PRO A 124 3.32 6.98 14.74
C PRO A 124 4.74 7.58 14.75
N GLU A 125 5.45 7.46 13.62
CA GLU A 125 6.81 7.98 13.46
C GLU A 125 6.78 9.51 13.47
N TRP A 126 5.82 10.15 12.78
CA TRP A 126 5.73 11.61 12.80
C TRP A 126 5.23 12.16 14.12
N ALA A 127 4.33 11.46 14.81
CA ALA A 127 3.94 11.87 16.15
C ALA A 127 5.15 11.87 17.10
N SER A 128 6.07 10.91 16.92
CA SER A 128 7.32 10.84 17.69
C SER A 128 8.31 11.93 17.26
N ASP A 129 8.45 12.19 15.96
CA ASP A 129 9.32 13.24 15.42
C ASP A 129 8.81 14.65 15.78
N GLU A 130 7.49 14.87 15.78
CA GLU A 130 6.85 16.11 16.21
C GLU A 130 7.09 16.34 17.70
N ALA A 131 6.87 15.33 18.55
CA ALA A 131 7.18 15.40 19.98
C ALA A 131 8.67 15.67 20.24
N ALA A 132 9.56 15.04 19.48
CA ALA A 132 11.00 15.29 19.57
C ALA A 132 11.35 16.73 19.13
N GLY A 133 10.74 17.22 18.04
CA GLY A 133 10.91 18.59 17.55
C GLY A 133 10.38 19.64 18.53
N GLU A 134 9.22 19.39 19.15
CA GLU A 134 8.66 20.22 20.21
C GLU A 134 9.57 20.25 21.43
N PHE A 135 10.09 19.11 21.86
CA PHE A 135 11.04 19.04 22.95
C PHE A 135 12.32 19.82 22.65
N VAL A 136 12.93 19.62 21.47
CA VAL A 136 14.12 20.37 21.05
C VAL A 136 13.84 21.87 21.04
N ARG A 137 12.70 22.30 20.49
CA ARG A 137 12.30 23.71 20.47
C ARG A 137 12.14 24.25 21.89
N ALA A 138 11.49 23.51 22.79
CA ALA A 138 11.32 23.90 24.19
C ALA A 138 12.66 24.01 24.93
N VAL A 139 13.64 23.14 24.65
CA VAL A 139 15.01 23.23 25.19
C VAL A 139 15.70 24.48 24.69
N LEU A 140 15.67 24.74 23.37
CA LEU A 140 16.30 25.92 22.76
C LEU A 140 15.70 27.23 23.27
N GLU A 141 14.39 27.24 23.53
CA GLU A 141 13.69 28.40 24.09
C GLU A 141 13.80 28.52 25.61
N ARG A 142 14.54 27.62 26.27
CA ARG A 142 14.69 27.54 27.74
C ARG A 142 13.35 27.43 28.47
N ARG A 143 12.35 26.84 27.81
CA ARG A 143 11.01 26.57 28.36
C ARG A 143 10.94 25.21 29.06
N VAL A 144 11.94 24.36 28.87
CA VAL A 144 12.16 23.18 29.72
C VAL A 144 12.76 23.67 31.03
N THR A 145 11.90 24.05 31.97
CA THR A 145 12.28 24.26 33.36
C THR A 145 12.35 22.91 34.07
N ASP A 146 13.29 22.79 35.00
CA ASP A 146 13.87 21.56 35.54
C ASP A 146 12.91 20.39 35.87
N ARG A 147 13.51 19.20 35.71
CA ARG A 147 13.05 17.84 35.99
C ARG A 147 12.51 17.76 37.42
N GLY A 148 11.25 17.32 37.54
CA GLY A 148 10.64 17.05 38.84
C GLY A 148 11.47 16.08 39.67
N ASP A 149 11.47 16.34 40.98
CA ASP A 149 11.90 15.43 42.06
C ASP A 149 11.34 14.00 41.87
#